data_AF-A0A960EUU7-F1
#
_entry.id   AF-A0A960EUU7-F1
#
_cell.length_a   1.000
_cell.length_b   1.000
_cell.length_c   1.000
_cell.angle_alpha   90.00
_cell.angle_beta   90.00
_cell.angle_gamma   90.00
#
_symmetry.space_group_name_H-M   'P 1'
#
loop_
_entity.id
_entity.type
_entity.pdbx_description
1 polymer ?
#
loop_
_entity_poly.entity_id
_entity_poly.type
_entity_poly.pdbx_seq_one_letter_code
_entity_poly.pdbx_strand_id
1 'polypeptide(L)' 'ADDYFISRKLYPNVDFYSGLIYQAMGFPTDMFTVLFAIPRTAGWLAHWKELLEQNQKIARPRQLYTGTPSRDYVVIGDR' A
#
# COMPACT_ATOMS: atom_id res chain seq x y z
N ALA A 1 6.58 17.31 -24.33
CA ALA A 1 6.49 16.48 -23.12
C ALA A 1 7.81 15.72 -22.97
N ASP A 2 8.30 15.57 -21.75
CA ASP A 2 9.62 15.02 -21.45
C ASP A 2 9.66 13.48 -21.61
N ASP A 3 10.67 12.97 -22.33
CA ASP A 3 10.86 11.53 -22.65
C ASP A 3 10.99 10.67 -21.39
N TYR A 4 11.54 11.22 -20.30
CA TYR A 4 11.67 10.54 -19.03
C TYR A 4 10.34 9.96 -18.53
N PHE A 5 9.26 10.75 -18.64
CA PHE A 5 7.93 10.39 -18.16
C PHE A 5 7.18 9.48 -19.15
N ILE A 6 7.32 9.75 -20.45
CA ILE A 6 6.64 8.97 -21.50
C ILE A 6 7.17 7.53 -21.53
N SER A 7 8.49 7.37 -21.57
CA SER A 7 9.13 6.05 -21.60
C SER A 7 8.80 5.18 -20.39
N ARG A 8 8.55 5.80 -19.23
CA ARG A 8 8.17 5.14 -17.97
C ARG A 8 6.66 5.07 -17.72
N LYS A 9 5.84 5.61 -18.64
CA LYS A 9 4.37 5.68 -18.51
C LYS A 9 3.92 6.37 -17.22
N LEU A 10 4.63 7.42 -16.82
CA LEU A 10 4.33 8.22 -15.64
C LEU A 10 3.30 9.29 -16.01
N TYR A 11 2.04 9.00 -15.74
CA TYR A 11 0.93 9.93 -15.92
C TYR A 11 0.38 10.37 -14.56
N PRO A 12 -0.18 11.59 -14.45
CA PRO A 12 -0.89 12.01 -13.25
C PRO A 12 -1.97 10.99 -12.89
N ASN A 13 -1.92 10.49 -11.66
CA ASN A 13 -2.99 9.68 -11.10
C ASN A 13 -4.04 10.59 -10.43
N VAL A 14 -5.08 9.99 -9.86
CA VAL A 14 -6.17 10.73 -9.19
C VAL A 14 -5.65 11.64 -8.07
N ASP A 15 -4.58 11.25 -7.39
CA ASP A 15 -4.03 11.96 -6.23
C ASP A 15 -3.37 13.29 -6.62
N PHE A 16 -2.85 13.36 -7.86
CA PHE A 16 -2.21 14.56 -8.39
C PHE A 16 -3.16 15.77 -8.41
N TYR A 17 -4.43 15.54 -8.78
CA TYR A 17 -5.43 16.61 -8.85
C TYR A 17 -6.29 16.69 -7.58
N SER A 18 -6.56 15.57 -6.90
CA SER A 18 -7.38 15.59 -5.68
C SER A 18 -6.73 16.40 -4.56
N GLY A 19 -5.39 16.35 -4.42
CA GLY A 19 -4.67 17.17 -3.45
C GLY A 19 -4.83 18.67 -3.68
N LEU A 20 -4.81 19.12 -4.94
CA LEU A 20 -5.05 20.53 -5.29
C LEU A 20 -6.48 20.95 -4.96
N ILE A 21 -7.46 20.07 -5.19
CA ILE A 21 -8.86 20.31 -4.85
C ILE A 21 -9.01 20.44 -3.33
N TYR A 22 -8.47 19.51 -2.55
CA TYR A 22 -8.54 19.57 -1.08
C TYR A 22 -7.85 20.80 -0.50
N GLN A 23 -6.70 21.19 -1.06
CA GLN A 23 -6.03 22.44 -0.68
C GLN A 23 -6.89 23.66 -1.00
N ALA A 24 -7.51 23.70 -2.17
CA ALA A 24 -8.42 24.79 -2.56
C ALA A 24 -9.68 24.84 -1.68
N MET A 25 -10.12 23.71 -1.14
CA MET A 25 -11.21 23.61 -0.16
C MET A 25 -10.79 24.01 1.27
N GLY A 26 -9.51 24.30 1.50
CA GLY A 26 -8.99 24.75 2.80
C GLY A 26 -8.66 23.62 3.78
N PHE A 27 -8.58 22.36 3.33
CA PHE A 27 -8.12 21.28 4.20
C PHE A 27 -6.60 21.33 4.39
N PRO A 28 -6.10 21.09 5.60
CA PRO A 28 -4.67 20.93 5.82
C PRO A 28 -4.19 19.61 5.17
N THR A 29 -2.94 19.58 4.72
CA THR A 29 -2.38 18.49 3.91
C THR A 29 -2.32 17.15 4.66
N ASP A 30 -2.21 17.19 5.98
CA ASP A 30 -2.27 16.03 6.86
C ASP A 30 -3.66 15.33 6.85
N MET A 31 -4.72 16.03 6.42
CA MET A 31 -6.07 15.48 6.30
C MET A 31 -6.35 14.80 4.96
N PHE A 32 -5.47 14.89 3.96
CA PHE A 32 -5.78 14.41 2.60
C PHE A 32 -6.02 12.89 2.56
N THR A 33 -5.19 12.11 3.27
CA THR A 33 -5.38 10.65 3.37
C THR A 33 -6.65 10.29 4.13
N VAL A 34 -7.04 11.09 5.12
CA VAL A 34 -8.29 10.89 5.87
C VAL A 34 -9.50 11.11 4.95
N LEU A 35 -9.49 12.18 4.15
CA LEU A 35 -10.54 12.47 3.18
C LEU A 35 -10.66 11.39 2.11
N PHE A 36 -9.57 10.70 1.77
CA PHE A 36 -9.59 9.54 0.89
C PHE A 36 -10.17 8.28 1.58
N ALA A 37 -9.84 8.06 2.86
CA ALA A 37 -10.28 6.88 3.61
C ALA A 37 -11.80 6.84 3.83
N ILE A 38 -12.45 7.99 4.02
CA ILE A 38 -13.90 8.09 4.26
C ILE A 38 -14.71 7.40 3.16
N PRO A 39 -14.65 7.81 1.86
CA PRO A 39 -15.39 7.14 0.80
C PRO A 39 -14.87 5.73 0.52
N ARG A 40 -13.55 5.48 0.72
CA ARG A 40 -12.97 4.16 0.48
C ARG A 40 -13.49 3.09 1.45
N THR A 41 -13.89 3.48 2.65
CA THR A 41 -14.41 2.57 3.68
C THR A 41 -15.61 1.76 3.19
N ALA A 42 -16.49 2.35 2.36
CA ALA A 42 -17.59 1.62 1.74
C ALA A 42 -17.10 0.45 0.86
N GLY A 43 -16.06 0.67 0.06
CA GLY A 43 -15.44 -0.38 -0.77
C GLY A 43 -14.72 -1.44 0.05
N TRP A 44 -14.03 -1.05 1.13
CA TRP A 44 -13.40 -2.01 2.05
C TRP A 44 -14.42 -2.94 2.70
N LEU A 45 -15.54 -2.39 3.18
CA LEU A 45 -16.62 -3.17 3.77
C LEU A 45 -17.30 -4.08 2.76
N ALA A 46 -17.49 -3.62 1.52
CA ALA A 46 -18.06 -4.45 0.45
C ALA A 46 -17.18 -5.66 0.14
N HIS A 47 -15.87 -5.47 -0.06
CA HIS A 47 -14.93 -6.58 -0.28
C HIS A 47 -14.82 -7.50 0.93
N TRP A 48 -14.83 -6.95 2.15
CA TRP A 48 -14.82 -7.77 3.36
C TRP A 48 -16.05 -8.67 3.45
N LYS A 49 -17.24 -8.12 3.18
CA LYS A 49 -18.49 -8.89 3.14
C LYS A 49 -18.43 -9.98 2.07
N GLU A 50 -17.97 -9.66 0.86
CA GLU A 50 -17.82 -10.61 -0.24
C GLU A 50 -16.91 -11.79 0.15
N LEU A 51 -15.78 -11.52 0.82
CA LEU A 51 -14.87 -12.56 1.32
C LEU A 51 -15.53 -13.49 2.35
N LEU A 52 -16.36 -12.93 3.24
CA LEU A 52 -17.08 -13.71 4.26
C LEU A 52 -18.17 -14.60 3.64
N GLU A 53 -18.91 -14.08 2.66
CA GLU A 53 -19.98 -14.82 1.96
C GLU A 53 -19.42 -15.97 1.11
N GLN A 54 -18.22 -15.81 0.56
CA GLN A 54 -17.54 -16.84 -0.24
C GLN A 54 -16.85 -17.93 0.59
N ASN A 55 -16.96 -17.90 1.92
CA ASN A 55 -16.28 -18.81 2.85
C ASN A 55 -14.77 -18.97 2.55
N GLN A 56 -14.13 -17.84 2.21
CA GLN A 56 -12.77 -17.82 1.70
C GLN A 56 -11.76 -18.23 2.80
N LYS A 57 -10.77 -19.05 2.45
CA LYS A 57 -9.73 -19.50 3.40
C LYS A 57 -8.80 -18.35 3.80
N ILE A 58 -8.23 -18.46 5.00
CA ILE A 58 -7.19 -17.53 5.49
C ILE A 58 -6.01 -17.44 4.52
N ALA A 59 -5.59 -16.21 4.18
CA ALA A 59 -4.41 -15.97 3.36
C ALA A 59 -3.13 -16.36 4.13
N ARG A 60 -2.37 -17.33 3.61
CA ARG A 60 -1.08 -17.79 4.16
C ARG A 60 0.00 -17.78 3.08
N PRO A 61 0.54 -16.60 2.72
CA PRO A 61 1.62 -16.53 1.74
C PRO A 61 2.88 -17.24 2.27
N ARG A 62 3.72 -17.70 1.35
CA ARG A 62 5.04 -18.27 1.65
C ARG A 62 6.12 -17.26 1.29
N GLN A 63 7.32 -17.49 1.81
CA GLN A 63 8.52 -16.74 1.45
C GLN A 63 9.53 -17.66 0.75
N LEU A 64 10.34 -17.08 -0.14
CA LEU A 64 11.54 -17.71 -0.65
C LEU A 64 12.70 -17.37 0.28
N TYR A 65 13.21 -18.36 1.01
CA TYR A 65 14.35 -18.16 1.88
C TYR A 65 15.65 -18.14 1.07
N THR A 66 16.36 -17.01 1.11
CA THR A 66 17.68 -16.82 0.47
C THR A 66 18.78 -16.50 1.49
N GLY A 67 18.49 -16.69 2.78
CA GLY A 67 19.45 -16.50 3.86
C GLY A 67 20.45 -17.65 3.99
N THR A 68 21.31 -17.57 5.01
CA THR A 68 22.30 -18.61 5.28
C THR A 68 21.63 -19.94 5.67
N PRO A 69 22.22 -21.10 5.35
CA PRO A 69 21.75 -22.37 5.92
C PRO A 69 21.86 -22.36 7.46
N SER A 70 21.36 -23.42 8.09
CA SER A 70 21.52 -23.62 9.53
C SER A 70 23.00 -23.49 9.92
N ARG A 71 23.27 -22.74 10.98
CA ARG A 71 24.61 -22.48 11.49
C ARG A 71 24.60 -22.54 13.01
N ASP A 72 25.68 -23.05 13.58
CA ASP A 72 25.83 -23.09 15.02
C ASP A 72 26.00 -21.67 15.58
N TYR A 73 25.49 -21.48 16.80
CA TYR A 73 25.63 -20.22 17.49
C TYR A 73 27.07 -20.04 17.98
N VAL A 74 27.68 -18.90 17.63
CA VAL A 74 29.00 -18.51 18.12
C VAL A 74 28.84 -17.55 19.30
N VAL A 75 29.42 -17.94 20.44
CA VAL A 75 29.41 -17.16 21.67
C VAL A 75 30.07 -15.82 21.43
N ILE A 76 29.59 -14.74 22.06
CA ILE A 76 29.99 -13.37 21.73
C ILE A 76 31.50 -13.12 21.80
N GLY A 77 32.24 -13.84 22.65
CA GLY A 77 33.70 -13.73 22.77
C GLY A 77 34.48 -14.34 21.59
N ASP A 78 33.83 -15.22 20.82
CA ASP A 78 34.42 -15.96 19.69
C ASP A 78 33.87 -15.51 18.33
N ARG A 79 33.09 -14.42 18.31
CA ARG A 79 32.50 -13.84 17.09
C ARG A 79 33.50 -13.05 16.26
#